data_AF-A0A5K1GZL8-F1
#
_entry.id   AF-A0A5K1GZL8-F1
#
_cell.length_a   1.000
_cell.length_b   1.000
_cell.length_c   1.000
_cell.angle_alpha   90.00
_cell.angle_beta   90.00
_cell.angle_gamma   90.00
#
_symmetry.space_group_name_H-M   'P 1'
#
loop_
_entity.id
_entity.type
_entity.pdbx_description
1 polymer ?
#
loop_
_entity_poly.entity_id
_entity_poly.type
_entity_poly.pdbx_seq_one_letter_code
_entity_poly.pdbx_strand_id
1 'polypeptide(L)' 'EYASILYLRKFENFQIILRGRPVKQHNITDDLMFSEVIMYKPQLGFRAKE' A
#
# COMPACT_ATOMS: atom_id res chain seq x y z
N GLU A 1 1.74 13.90 -7.67
CA GLU A 1 0.99 13.19 -6.61
C GLU A 1 0.89 11.69 -6.86
N TYR A 2 0.45 11.21 -8.03
CA TYR A 2 0.32 9.75 -8.27
C TYR A 2 1.49 8.86 -7.79
N ALA A 3 2.74 9.29 -8.04
CA ALA A 3 3.92 8.55 -7.63
C ALA A 3 4.07 8.36 -6.11
N SER A 4 3.39 9.15 -5.27
CA SER A 4 3.49 9.04 -3.81
C SER A 4 2.71 7.86 -3.22
N ILE A 5 1.77 7.28 -3.97
CA ILE A 5 0.89 6.17 -3.54
C ILE A 5 1.04 4.91 -4.38
N LEU A 6 2.05 4.86 -5.26
CA LEU A 6 2.33 3.69 -6.10
C LEU A 6 2.59 2.41 -5.29
N TYR A 7 2.93 2.55 -4.02
CA TYR A 7 3.24 1.45 -3.15
C TYR A 7 2.58 1.66 -1.79
N LEU A 8 2.03 0.57 -1.25
CA LEU A 8 1.25 0.58 -0.02
C LEU A 8 2.10 0.87 1.24
N ARG A 9 3.36 0.43 1.28
CA ARG A 9 4.24 0.57 2.44
C ARG A 9 5.39 1.53 2.16
N LYS A 10 5.85 2.22 3.21
CA LYS A 10 7.03 3.10 3.15
C LYS A 10 8.28 2.36 2.70
N PHE A 11 9.11 3.05 1.94
CA PHE A 11 10.37 2.49 1.45
C PHE A 11 11.45 2.67 2.50
N GLU A 12 12.07 1.56 2.92
CA GLU A 12 13.26 1.62 3.76
C GLU A 12 14.54 1.62 2.93
N ASN A 13 14.49 1.07 1.71
CA ASN A 13 15.67 0.78 0.89
C ASN A 13 15.64 1.45 -0.50
N PHE A 14 14.63 2.26 -0.84
CA PHE A 14 14.58 2.96 -2.13
C PHE A 14 13.83 4.30 -2.04
N GLN A 15 13.99 5.15 -3.06
CA GLN A 15 13.31 6.43 -3.16
C GLN A 15 12.93 6.73 -4.61
N ILE A 16 11.76 7.31 -4.83
CA ILE A 16 11.37 7.82 -6.15
C ILE A 16 11.86 9.26 -6.27
N ILE A 17 12.61 9.55 -7.33
CA ILE A 17 13.09 10.88 -7.67
C ILE A 17 12.40 11.31 -8.97
N LEU A 18 11.59 12.38 -8.90
CA LEU A 18 10.89 12.92 -10.06
C LEU A 18 11.50 14.28 -10.40
N ARG A 19 12.12 14.39 -11.59
CA ARG A 19 12.78 15.60 -12.07
C ARG A 19 13.80 16.17 -11.08
N GLY A 20 14.61 15.28 -10.50
CA GLY A 20 15.64 15.64 -9.52
C GLY A 20 15.12 15.96 -8.12
N ARG A 21 13.81 15.83 -7.85
CA ARG A 21 13.25 16.06 -6.51
C ARG A 21 12.76 14.75 -5.89
N PRO A 22 13.03 14.51 -4.59
CA PRO A 22 12.47 13.37 -3.88
C PRO A 22 10.94 13.48 -3.88
N VAL A 23 10.25 12.38 -4.22
CA VAL A 23 8.81 12.28 -4.05
C VAL A 23 8.52 11.93 -2.59
N LYS A 24 7.72 12.74 -1.92
CA LYS A 24 7.20 12.43 -0.58
C LYS A 24 6.21 11.26 -0.70
N GLN A 25 6.46 10.18 0.03
CA GLN A 25 5.58 9.02 0.03
C GLN A 25 4.42 9.19 1.00
N HIS A 26 3.27 8.66 0.63
CA HIS A 26 2.06 8.60 1.44
C HIS A 26 1.64 7.15 1.63
N ASN A 27 1.36 6.76 2.88
CA ASN A 27 0.63 5.53 3.14
C ASN A 27 -0.86 5.91 3.17
N ILE A 28 -1.59 5.47 2.15
CA ILE A 28 -3.00 5.82 1.99
C ILE A 28 -3.87 5.41 3.18
N THR A 29 -3.45 4.41 3.97
CA THR A 29 -4.20 4.00 5.16
C THR A 29 -4.10 5.02 6.29
N ASP A 30 -2.99 5.75 6.38
CA ASP A 30 -2.73 6.75 7.43
C ASP A 30 -3.53 8.04 7.16
N ASP A 31 -3.92 8.26 5.90
CA ASP A 31 -4.66 9.45 5.46
C ASP A 31 -6.20 9.29 5.61
N LEU A 32 -6.69 8.14 6.11
CA LEU A 32 -8.12 7.88 6.30
C LEU A 32 -8.63 8.42 7.65
N MET A 33 -9.72 9.18 7.64
CA MET A 33 -10.31 9.75 8.87
C MET A 33 -11.09 8.74 9.73
N PHE A 34 -11.70 7.74 9.10
CA PHE A 34 -12.53 6.72 9.75
C PHE A 34 -12.04 5.32 9.32
N SER A 35 -10.77 5.03 9.59
CA SER A 35 -10.13 3.79 9.15
C SER A 35 -10.73 2.56 9.85
N GLU A 36 -11.25 1.62 9.07
CA GLU A 36 -11.68 0.31 9.55
C GLU A 36 -10.94 -0.80 8.78
N VAL A 37 -10.65 -1.90 9.47
CA VAL A 37 -10.00 -3.09 8.88
C VAL A 37 -10.99 -4.25 8.91
N ILE A 38 -11.30 -4.79 7.73
CA ILE A 38 -12.23 -5.91 7.57
C ILE A 38 -11.48 -7.09 6.96
N MET A 39 -11.63 -8.27 7.56
CA MET A 39 -11.03 -9.51 7.06
C MET A 39 -11.89 -10.13 5.97
N TYR A 40 -11.34 -10.27 4.76
CA TYR A 40 -12.00 -10.99 3.67
C TYR A 40 -11.77 -12.51 3.79
N LYS A 41 -12.85 -13.30 3.70
CA LYS A 41 -12.82 -14.77 3.67
C LYS A 41 -13.11 -15.28 2.24
N PRO A 42 -12.08 -15.63 1.45
CA PRO A 42 -12.28 -16.14 0.08
C PRO A 42 -12.95 -17.51 0.08
N GLN A 43 -13.84 -17.74 -0.88
CA GLN A 43 -14.58 -19.01 -1.01
C GLN A 43 -13.74 -20.14 -1.62
N LEU A 44 -12.77 -19.81 -2.48
CA LEU A 44 -11.98 -20.78 -3.25
C LEU A 44 -10.56 -21.02 -2.68
N GLY A 45 -10.22 -20.40 -1.55
CA GLY A 45 -8.88 -20.47 -0.94
C GLY A 45 -8.61 -21.73 -0.11
N PHE A 46 -9.65 -22.52 0.18
CA PHE A 46 -9.55 -23.79 0.90
C PHE A 46 -9.66 -24.96 -0.08
N ARG A 47 -8.68 -25.11 -0.99
CA ARG A 47 -8.38 -26.46 -1.49
C ARG A 47 -7.47 -27.10 -0.45
N ALA A 48 -8.06 -27.82 0.50
CA ALA A 48 -7.30 -28.81 1.25
C ALA A 48 -6.65 -29.74 0.20
N LYS A 49 -5.32 -29.85 0.24
CA LYS A 49 -4.60 -30.84 -0.56
C LYS A 49 -5.05 -32.22 -0.08
N GLU A 50 -5.70 -32.98 -0.95
CA GLU A 50 -5.66 -34.44 -0.90
C GLU A 50 -4.32 -34.93 -1.45
#